data_AF-A0AAW2PF63-F1
#
_entry.id   AF-A0AAW2PF63-F1
#
_cell.length_a   1.000
_cell.length_b   1.000
_cell.length_c   1.000
_cell.angle_alpha   90.00
_cell.angle_beta   90.00
_cell.angle_gamma   90.00
#
_symmetry.space_group_name_H-M   'P 1'
#
loop_
_entity.id
_entity.type
_entity.pdbx_description
1 polymer ?
#
loop_
_entity_poly.entity_id
_entity_poly.type
_entity_poly.pdbx_seq_one_letter_code
_entity_poly.pdbx_strand_id
1 'polypeptide(L)'
;MPSPPPTYYKNLKSRAGDVLTDEQIEECEKLGILVDRDDQGTLLQIFTKPVGDRPTIFIEIIQRIGCMLKDEEGKLYQKGGCGGFGKGNFSELFKSIEEYEKMLEAKHVTETATT
;
A
#
# COMPACT_ATOMS: atom_id res chain seq x y z
N MET A 1 6.43 6.42 0.99
CA MET A 1 7.36 5.82 0.01
C MET A 1 7.04 6.37 -1.38
N PRO A 2 7.89 6.19 -2.42
CA PRO A 2 7.47 6.56 -3.77
C PRO A 2 6.20 5.78 -4.18
N SER A 3 5.35 6.43 -4.96
CA SER A 3 4.10 5.82 -5.43
C SER A 3 4.39 4.83 -6.57
N PRO A 4 3.59 3.76 -6.71
CA PRO A 4 3.65 2.87 -7.85
C PRO A 4 3.42 3.63 -9.17
N PRO A 5 3.90 3.09 -10.31
CA PRO A 5 3.63 3.69 -11.61
C PRO A 5 2.13 3.66 -11.94
N PRO A 6 1.62 4.57 -12.78
CA PRO A 6 0.22 4.56 -13.24
C PRO A 6 -0.25 3.22 -13.83
N THR A 7 0.67 2.43 -14.39
CA THR A 7 0.39 1.08 -14.90
C THR A 7 -0.11 0.13 -13.82
N TYR A 8 0.28 0.32 -12.56
CA TYR A 8 -0.26 -0.42 -11.42
C TYR A 8 -1.78 -0.21 -11.29
N TYR A 9 -2.22 1.04 -11.30
CA TYR A 9 -3.62 1.43 -11.13
C TYR A 9 -4.50 1.04 -12.32
N LYS A 10 -3.96 1.13 -13.55
CA LYS A 10 -4.64 0.61 -14.75
C LYS A 10 -4.98 -0.87 -14.63
N ASN A 11 -4.13 -1.65 -13.97
CA ASN A 11 -4.35 -3.08 -13.73
C ASN A 11 -5.22 -3.36 -12.51
N LEU A 12 -5.49 -2.37 -11.63
CA LEU A 12 -6.35 -2.59 -10.45
C LEU A 12 -7.80 -2.88 -10.82
N LYS A 13 -8.29 -2.29 -11.91
CA LYS A 13 -9.68 -2.47 -12.35
C LYS A 13 -10.02 -3.94 -12.60
N SER A 14 -9.08 -4.73 -13.12
CA SER A 14 -9.29 -6.17 -13.33
C SER A 14 -9.19 -7.01 -12.05
N ARG A 15 -8.59 -6.48 -10.97
CA ARG A 15 -8.40 -7.20 -9.68
C ARG A 15 -9.46 -6.85 -8.63
N ALA A 16 -9.88 -5.58 -8.58
CA ALA A 16 -10.70 -5.03 -7.50
C ALA A 16 -11.86 -4.15 -8.00
N GLY A 17 -12.17 -4.14 -9.29
CA GLY A 17 -13.22 -3.28 -9.87
C GLY A 17 -14.65 -3.62 -9.45
N ASP A 18 -14.88 -4.77 -8.83
CA ASP A 18 -16.15 -5.18 -8.19
C ASP A 18 -16.23 -4.78 -6.71
N VAL A 19 -15.14 -4.26 -6.12
CA VAL A 19 -15.09 -3.76 -4.73
C VAL A 19 -14.88 -2.26 -4.68
N LEU A 20 -14.04 -1.72 -5.57
CA LEU A 20 -13.74 -0.30 -5.67
C LEU A 20 -14.34 0.28 -6.96
N THR A 21 -14.99 1.43 -6.83
CA THR A 21 -15.46 2.22 -7.97
C THR A 21 -14.27 2.86 -8.72
N ASP A 22 -14.50 3.29 -9.96
CA ASP A 22 -13.47 3.97 -10.77
C ASP A 22 -12.94 5.23 -10.05
N GLU A 23 -13.82 6.01 -9.42
CA GLU A 23 -13.45 7.21 -8.64
C GLU A 23 -12.54 6.86 -7.44
N GLN A 24 -12.83 5.76 -6.74
CA GLN A 24 -11.99 5.29 -5.63
C GLN A 24 -10.63 4.76 -6.11
N ILE A 25 -10.56 4.15 -7.30
CA ILE A 25 -9.29 3.73 -7.91
C ILE A 25 -8.45 4.95 -8.28
N GLU A 26 -9.06 6.00 -8.85
CA GLU A 26 -8.38 7.27 -9.13
C GLU A 26 -7.87 7.94 -7.84
N GLU A 27 -8.64 7.89 -6.76
CA GLU A 27 -8.20 8.40 -5.46
C GLU A 27 -7.02 7.58 -4.90
N CYS A 28 -7.05 6.25 -5.07
CA CYS A 28 -5.92 5.39 -4.72
C CYS A 28 -4.66 5.75 -5.51
N GLU A 29 -4.78 6.05 -6.81
CA GLU A 29 -3.67 6.48 -7.65
C GLU A 29 -3.09 7.82 -7.17
N LYS A 30 -3.97 8.79 -6.94
CA LYS A 30 -3.58 10.12 -6.45
C LYS A 30 -2.83 10.07 -5.11
N LEU A 31 -3.24 9.17 -4.22
CA LEU A 31 -2.65 9.02 -2.89
C LEU A 31 -1.48 8.03 -2.83
N GLY A 32 -1.24 7.25 -3.89
CA GLY A 32 -0.22 6.20 -3.88
C GLY A 32 -0.62 4.99 -3.03
N ILE A 33 -1.92 4.73 -2.87
CA ILE A 33 -2.45 3.59 -2.10
C ILE A 33 -2.28 2.31 -2.93
N LEU A 34 -1.78 1.27 -2.29
CA LEU A 34 -1.68 -0.08 -2.83
C LEU A 34 -2.94 -0.87 -2.46
N VAL A 35 -3.41 -1.71 -3.37
CA VAL A 35 -4.61 -2.54 -3.17
C VAL A 35 -4.27 -4.00 -3.40
N ASP A 36 -4.36 -4.82 -2.36
CA ASP A 36 -4.26 -6.28 -2.47
C ASP A 36 -5.64 -6.92 -2.30
N ARG A 37 -5.84 -8.08 -2.91
CA ARG A 37 -7.08 -8.83 -2.79
C ARG A 37 -6.81 -10.32 -2.65
N ASP A 38 -7.51 -10.93 -1.70
CA ASP A 38 -7.55 -12.38 -1.54
C ASP A 38 -8.98 -12.92 -1.74
N ASP A 39 -9.16 -14.21 -1.43
CA ASP A 39 -10.43 -14.92 -1.53
C ASP A 39 -11.50 -14.42 -0.53
N GLN A 40 -11.10 -13.72 0.53
CA GLN A 40 -11.97 -13.34 1.65
C GLN A 40 -12.27 -11.84 1.69
N GLY A 41 -11.37 -10.99 1.20
CA GLY A 41 -11.50 -9.55 1.24
C GLY A 41 -10.44 -8.78 0.46
N THR A 42 -10.47 -7.46 0.66
CA THR A 42 -9.59 -6.49 0.00
C THR A 42 -8.87 -5.65 1.04
N LEU A 43 -7.58 -5.43 0.81
CA LEU A 43 -6.68 -4.67 1.67
C LEU A 43 -6.18 -3.45 0.91
N LEU A 44 -6.51 -2.26 1.40
CA LEU A 44 -5.88 -1.01 0.99
C LEU A 44 -4.75 -0.73 1.97
N GLN A 45 -3.57 -0.36 1.46
CA GLN A 45 -2.39 -0.12 2.29
C GLN A 45 -1.51 1.00 1.72
N ILE A 46 -0.83 1.73 2.58
CA ILE A 46 0.19 2.72 2.19
C ILE A 46 1.30 2.78 3.24
N PHE A 47 2.53 2.97 2.78
CA PHE A 47 3.72 3.03 3.63
C PHE A 47 4.27 4.45 3.72
N THR A 48 4.52 4.92 4.94
CA THR A 48 5.20 6.19 5.17
C THR A 48 6.67 6.09 4.76
N LYS A 49 7.34 7.24 4.65
CA LYS A 49 8.80 7.26 4.77
C LYS A 49 9.20 6.90 6.23
N PRO A 50 10.48 6.60 6.50
CA PRO A 50 10.94 6.50 7.89
C PRO A 50 10.50 7.71 8.70
N VAL A 51 9.96 7.49 9.90
CA VAL A 51 9.39 8.55 10.74
C VAL A 51 10.43 9.27 11.62
N GLY A 52 11.67 8.76 11.62
CA GLY A 52 12.81 9.39 12.27
C GLY A 52 13.98 9.57 11.32
N ASP A 53 15.09 10.05 11.84
CA ASP A 53 16.27 10.42 11.04
C ASP A 53 16.99 9.22 10.41
N ARG A 54 16.75 8.01 10.93
CA ARG A 54 17.35 6.76 10.45
C ARG A 54 16.33 5.93 9.66
N PRO A 55 16.76 5.18 8.64
CA PRO A 55 15.88 4.29 7.86
C PRO A 55 15.55 3.01 8.65
N THR A 56 14.86 3.14 9.78
CA THR A 56 14.57 2.04 10.71
C THR A 56 13.08 1.80 10.87
N ILE A 57 12.34 2.78 11.38
CA ILE A 57 10.90 2.68 11.64
C ILE A 57 10.14 3.43 10.57
N PHE A 58 9.22 2.73 9.92
CA PHE A 58 8.18 3.29 9.07
C PHE A 58 6.81 2.76 9.53
N ILE A 59 5.75 3.43 9.10
CA ILE A 59 4.38 3.06 9.46
C ILE A 59 3.66 2.58 8.20
N GLU A 60 2.84 1.56 8.38
CA GLU A 60 1.85 1.12 7.40
C GLU A 60 0.46 1.58 7.87
N ILE A 61 -0.30 2.23 6.98
CA ILE A 61 -1.70 2.59 7.22
C ILE A 61 -2.54 1.69 6.33
N ILE A 62 -3.53 1.02 6.90
CA ILE A 62 -4.36 0.04 6.19
C ILE A 62 -5.86 0.23 6.40
N GLN A 63 -6.65 -0.23 5.43
CA GLN A 63 -8.09 -0.43 5.53
C GLN A 63 -8.45 -1.81 4.95
N ARG A 64 -9.33 -2.54 5.64
CA ARG A 64 -9.79 -3.87 5.22
C ARG A 64 -11.27 -3.84 4.85
N ILE A 65 -11.61 -4.43 3.72
CA ILE A 65 -12.97 -4.50 3.18
C ILE A 65 -13.34 -5.98 3.03
N GLY A 66 -14.49 -6.39 3.57
CA GLY A 66 -14.97 -7.77 3.51
C GLY A 66 -14.87 -8.52 4.85
N CYS A 67 -15.00 -9.85 4.79
CA CYS A 67 -14.97 -10.79 5.92
C CYS A 67 -15.87 -10.41 7.12
N MET A 68 -17.07 -9.89 6.85
CA MET A 68 -18.04 -9.55 7.88
C MET A 68 -18.72 -10.81 8.41
N LEU A 69 -18.67 -11.00 9.73
CA LEU A 69 -19.28 -12.11 10.45
C LEU A 69 -20.26 -11.54 11.49
N LYS A 70 -21.15 -12.39 11.99
CA LYS A 70 -22.04 -12.08 13.12
C LYS A 70 -21.68 -12.97 14.30
N ASP A 71 -21.65 -12.41 15.49
CA ASP A 71 -21.51 -13.20 16.72
C ASP A 71 -22.86 -13.83 17.12
N GLU A 72 -22.86 -14.57 18.23
CA GLU A 72 -24.05 -15.24 18.77
C GLU A 72 -25.18 -14.27 19.12
N GLU A 73 -24.85 -13.00 19.37
CA GLU A 73 -25.77 -11.91 19.67
C GLU A 73 -26.25 -11.19 18.39
N GLY A 74 -25.76 -11.61 17.23
CA GLY A 74 -26.08 -11.05 15.91
C GLY A 74 -25.33 -9.77 15.57
N LYS A 75 -24.37 -9.33 16.39
CA LYS A 75 -23.57 -8.14 16.16
C LYS A 75 -22.51 -8.39 15.09
N LEU A 76 -22.42 -7.45 14.15
CA LEU A 76 -21.46 -7.52 13.05
C LEU A 76 -20.05 -7.19 13.53
N TYR A 77 -19.08 -8.02 13.13
CA TYR A 77 -17.66 -7.78 13.32
C TYR A 77 -16.88 -8.22 12.09
N GLN A 78 -15.69 -7.63 11.89
CA GLN A 78 -14.80 -8.03 10.80
C GLN A 78 -13.79 -9.07 11.32
N LYS A 79 -13.64 -10.19 10.59
CA LYS A 79 -12.62 -11.19 10.88
C LYS A 79 -11.22 -10.56 10.80
N GLY A 80 -10.38 -10.79 11.81
CA GLY A 80 -8.99 -10.34 11.81
C GLY A 80 -8.21 -10.90 10.61
N GLY A 81 -7.37 -10.06 9.99
CA GLY A 81 -6.55 -10.44 8.83
C GLY A 81 -7.29 -10.51 7.50
N CYS A 82 -8.51 -9.97 7.40
CA CYS A 82 -9.30 -9.94 6.15
C CYS A 82 -8.56 -9.24 5.00
N GLY A 83 -8.31 -9.92 3.87
CA GLY A 83 -7.50 -9.37 2.77
C GLY A 83 -5.99 -9.60 2.94
N GLY A 84 -5.58 -10.41 3.92
CA GLY A 84 -4.18 -10.82 4.10
C GLY A 84 -3.25 -9.69 4.57
N PHE A 85 -2.01 -9.72 4.13
CA PHE A 85 -0.96 -8.76 4.53
C PHE A 85 -0.22 -8.18 3.32
N GLY A 86 -0.89 -8.06 2.17
CA GLY A 86 -0.30 -7.39 1.02
C GLY A 86 0.70 -8.24 0.24
N LYS A 87 0.61 -9.59 0.28
CA LYS A 87 1.54 -10.49 -0.42
C LYS A 87 1.67 -10.12 -1.91
N GLY A 88 0.58 -9.71 -2.55
CA GLY A 88 0.59 -9.28 -3.96
C GLY A 88 1.33 -7.96 -4.21
N ASN A 89 1.48 -7.13 -3.18
CA ASN A 89 2.13 -5.82 -3.25
C ASN A 89 3.61 -5.84 -2.86
N PHE A 90 4.15 -6.95 -2.35
CA PHE A 90 5.57 -7.03 -1.94
C PHE A 90 6.54 -6.62 -3.04
N SER A 91 6.30 -7.05 -4.28
CA SER A 91 7.15 -6.67 -5.41
C SER A 91 7.19 -5.16 -5.63
N GLU A 92 6.04 -4.49 -5.54
CA GLU A 92 5.95 -3.03 -5.69
C GLU A 92 6.53 -2.29 -4.47
N LEU A 93 6.36 -2.83 -3.27
CA LEU A 93 6.98 -2.32 -2.05
C LEU A 93 8.51 -2.36 -2.15
N PHE A 94 9.09 -3.49 -2.56
CA PHE A 94 10.54 -3.64 -2.70
C PHE A 94 11.11 -2.67 -3.74
N LYS A 95 10.48 -2.55 -4.91
CA LYS A 95 10.88 -1.57 -5.93
C LYS A 95 10.87 -0.15 -5.36
N SER A 96 9.81 0.19 -4.62
CA SER A 96 9.67 1.51 -4.00
C SER A 96 10.75 1.79 -2.95
N ILE A 97 11.16 0.77 -2.18
CA ILE A 97 12.26 0.88 -1.21
C ILE A 97 13.59 1.05 -1.94
N GLU A 98 13.89 0.21 -2.94
CA GLU A 98 15.14 0.31 -3.71
C GLU A 98 15.29 1.67 -4.42
N GLU A 99 14.20 2.20 -4.99
CA GLU A 99 14.20 3.53 -5.58
C GLU A 99 14.46 4.62 -4.53
N TYR A 100 13.85 4.50 -3.35
CA TYR A 100 14.09 5.43 -2.25
C TYR A 100 15.55 5.38 -1.75
N GLU A 101 16.16 4.21 -1.66
CA GLU A 101 17.57 4.04 -1.29
C GLU A 101 18.49 4.69 -2.33
N LYS A 102 18.26 4.46 -3.63
CA LYS A 102 19.02 5.13 -4.70
C LYS A 102 18.91 6.65 -4.63
N MET A 103 17.73 7.19 -4.29
CA MET A 103 17.54 8.62 -4.10
C MET A 103 18.36 9.17 -2.92
N LEU A 104 18.48 8.41 -1.84
CA LEU A 104 19.30 8.80 -0.68
C LEU A 104 20.79 8.79 -1.02
N GLU A 105 21.27 7.78 -1.74
CA GLU A 105 22.67 7.69 -2.21
C GLU A 105 23.03 8.86 -3.13
N ALA A 106 22.17 9.16 -4.11
CA ALA A 106 22.37 10.29 -5.02
C ALA A 106 22.43 11.65 -4.27
N LYS A 107 21.63 11.81 -3.22
CA LYS A 107 21.64 13.01 -2.38
C LYS A 107 22.96 13.14 -1.59
N HIS A 108 23.48 12.03 -1.07
CA HIS A 108 24.76 12.02 -0.36
C HIS A 108 25.93 12.40 -1.28
N VAL A 109 25.94 11.89 -2.53
CA VAL A 109 26.98 12.18 -3.53
C VAL A 109 26.96 13.65 -3.96
N THR A 110 25.78 14.23 -4.14
CA THR A 110 25.62 15.63 -4.53
C THR A 110 26.06 16.59 -3.43
N GLU A 111 25.76 16.29 -2.17
CA GLU A 111 26.24 17.05 -1.00
C GLU A 111 27.77 16.98 -0.85
N THR A 112 28.39 15.81 -1.06
CA THR A 112 29.86 15.69 -1.01
C THR A 112 30.56 16.35 -2.20
N ALA A 113 29.94 16.42 -3.37
CA ALA A 113 30.53 17.04 -4.57
C ALA A 113 30.45 18.57 -4.60
N THR A 114 29.65 19.19 -3.74
CA THR A 114 29.47 20.66 -3.65
C THR A 114 30.22 21.30 -2.48
N THR A 115 30.98 20.52 -1.72
CA THR A 115 31.84 20.98 -0.61
C THR A 115 33.31 20.91 -1.00
#